data_AF-A0A1S8TDM4-F1
#
_entry.id   AF-A0A1S8TDM4-F1
#
_cell.length_a   1.000
_cell.length_b   1.000
_cell.length_c   1.000
_cell.angle_alpha   90.00
_cell.angle_beta   90.00
_cell.angle_gamma   90.00
#
_symmetry.space_group_name_H-M   'P 1'
#
loop_
_entity.id
_entity.type
_entity.pdbx_description
1 polymer ?
#
loop_
_entity_poly.entity_id
_entity_poly.type
_entity_poly.pdbx_seq_one_letter_code
_entity_poly.pdbx_strand_id
1 'polypeptide(L)'
;MIKRITKITGLLMCIGSIISIVPVHALDYEELDAQEGTIYSATAKGKGIFLDGEINGEEEAIYWISEDGKYNKLDEIDTGATFSDLLLNRYLEIDDGSREYSYVDITNNCNLVDYDVRADLENTEARLLKSKIKHDNDGRFDESSYSGSNKVSAINQVKNKFLSSSNGLAAYKYKLEEPRVNGDDYSTIYANLQGNYVDVDYDLGSLKVSISTTGSAVTIKNTEDTYEIKQDGTIYELKAVIKENKYVTSYSDTIYRLADLTIYKKEKGSNDSTYKPATSELKFGKDGYQVTDGDSVTVLQKFSVTPATDDIDGIKYPKDSTIYFITDKQGNREYLLGHSVANAIKKIGLSKGAGKVKITANEQGLYSMYQDSTERKLYVEKLNLKSKNGFNYIDADDYDSSDVDSIASLNTPGSLPWFINSGYIEAWDGNENFNKLYRIDGSIDSISITSKDNMIAWNQDTGVYSIIHNVTPTSNKNAVGGNTTINTQTTTNAAVKISDTPDGWILNQDNTWNYILENGTKKTGWLNTNSTWYYLNTDGIMSTEWINDNGTWYYLDETGAMKTGWINYNGTWYYCTSSGAMLYDTIIDGYKLGIDGAWIN
;
A
#
# COMPACT_ATOMS: atom_id res chain seq x y z
N MET A 1 -24.83 15.66 39.64
CA MET A 1 -25.85 14.59 39.60
C MET A 1 -25.13 13.30 39.95
N ILE A 2 -25.38 12.76 41.14
CA ILE A 2 -24.64 11.63 41.72
C ILE A 2 -25.07 10.35 40.99
N LYS A 3 -24.23 9.82 40.08
CA LYS A 3 -24.39 8.45 39.57
C LYS A 3 -23.84 7.51 40.64
N ARG A 4 -24.74 6.72 41.27
CA ARG A 4 -24.38 5.65 42.21
C ARG A 4 -23.70 4.53 41.44
N ILE A 5 -22.39 4.40 41.58
CA ILE A 5 -21.63 3.22 41.18
C ILE A 5 -21.73 2.22 42.35
N THR A 6 -22.35 1.08 42.10
CA THR A 6 -22.31 -0.04 43.04
C THR A 6 -21.14 -0.93 42.59
N LYS A 7 -19.93 -0.63 43.07
CA LYS A 7 -18.77 -1.52 42.88
C LYS A 7 -18.99 -2.75 43.75
N ILE A 8 -19.30 -3.88 43.12
CA ILE A 8 -19.11 -5.19 43.76
C ILE A 8 -17.67 -5.59 43.45
N THR A 9 -16.82 -5.51 44.48
CA THR A 9 -15.43 -5.96 44.48
C THR A 9 -15.40 -7.47 44.34
N GLY A 10 -15.38 -7.96 43.11
CA GLY A 10 -15.03 -9.34 42.78
C GLY A 10 -13.58 -9.35 42.28
N LEU A 11 -12.66 -9.81 43.12
CA LEU A 11 -11.29 -10.13 42.71
C LEU A 11 -11.37 -11.37 41.80
N LEU A 12 -11.65 -11.19 40.50
CA LEU A 12 -11.54 -12.24 39.50
C LEU A 12 -10.23 -12.00 38.73
N MET A 13 -9.25 -12.85 38.98
CA MET A 13 -8.09 -12.99 38.13
C MET A 13 -8.55 -13.70 36.85
N CYS A 14 -9.07 -12.93 35.89
CA CYS A 14 -9.26 -13.40 34.53
C CYS A 14 -7.92 -13.26 33.80
N ILE A 15 -7.24 -14.39 33.66
CA ILE A 15 -6.28 -14.62 32.57
C ILE A 15 -6.97 -14.16 31.29
N GLY A 16 -6.34 -13.28 30.51
CA GLY A 16 -6.89 -12.80 29.24
C GLY A 16 -7.47 -13.98 28.45
N SER A 17 -8.79 -14.00 28.31
CA SER A 17 -9.45 -14.97 27.45
C SER A 17 -9.18 -14.53 26.03
N ILE A 18 -8.07 -15.04 25.50
CA ILE A 18 -7.96 -15.50 24.13
C ILE A 18 -9.28 -16.21 23.79
N ILE A 19 -9.99 -15.76 22.75
CA ILE A 19 -11.31 -16.28 22.37
C ILE A 19 -11.28 -17.81 22.35
N SER A 20 -12.17 -18.44 23.12
CA SER A 20 -12.56 -19.81 22.82
C SER A 20 -13.65 -19.73 21.74
N ILE A 21 -13.31 -20.10 20.51
CA ILE A 21 -14.26 -20.24 19.42
C ILE A 21 -15.29 -21.29 19.85
N VAL A 22 -16.54 -20.90 20.06
CA VAL A 22 -17.63 -21.86 20.30
C VAL A 22 -18.21 -22.21 18.92
N PRO A 23 -17.99 -23.43 18.39
CA PRO A 23 -18.65 -23.82 17.16
C PRO A 23 -20.12 -24.09 17.47
N VAL A 24 -20.98 -23.11 17.22
CA VAL A 24 -22.44 -23.31 17.23
C VAL A 24 -22.87 -23.64 15.81
N HIS A 25 -23.42 -24.84 15.64
CA HIS A 25 -23.95 -25.28 14.36
C HIS A 25 -25.01 -24.30 13.80
N ALA A 26 -24.83 -23.94 12.51
CA ALA A 26 -25.75 -23.24 11.61
C ALA A 26 -25.87 -21.70 11.73
N LEU A 27 -24.76 -20.99 11.97
CA LEU A 27 -24.67 -19.54 11.76
C LEU A 27 -23.44 -19.21 10.90
N ASP A 28 -23.57 -18.24 9.99
CA ASP A 28 -22.51 -17.83 9.05
C ASP A 28 -21.50 -16.84 9.67
N TYR A 29 -21.48 -16.69 11.00
CA TYR A 29 -20.66 -15.71 11.73
C TYR A 29 -20.15 -16.28 13.07
N GLU A 30 -19.04 -15.72 13.56
CA GLU A 30 -18.45 -16.01 14.88
C GLU A 30 -18.95 -15.00 15.94
N GLU A 31 -18.94 -15.34 17.23
CA GLU A 31 -19.33 -14.43 18.31
C GLU A 31 -18.09 -13.98 19.10
N LEU A 32 -17.95 -12.68 19.33
CA LEU A 32 -16.85 -12.11 20.10
C LEU A 32 -17.30 -11.75 21.50
N ASP A 33 -16.53 -12.23 22.48
CA ASP A 33 -16.80 -11.91 23.88
C ASP A 33 -16.61 -10.42 24.17
N ALA A 34 -17.54 -9.87 24.95
CA ALA A 34 -17.48 -8.52 25.47
C ALA A 34 -16.70 -8.51 26.79
N GLN A 35 -15.75 -7.58 26.91
CA GLN A 35 -14.93 -7.35 28.09
C GLN A 35 -15.25 -5.98 28.69
N GLU A 36 -15.18 -5.86 30.02
CA GLU A 36 -15.33 -4.58 30.72
C GLU A 36 -14.00 -3.81 30.73
N GLY A 37 -14.04 -2.56 30.28
CA GLY A 37 -12.89 -1.65 30.25
C GLY A 37 -13.19 -0.43 29.40
N THR A 38 -12.64 0.72 29.79
CA THR A 38 -12.83 1.97 29.04
C THR A 38 -11.67 2.14 28.06
N ILE A 39 -11.96 2.00 26.76
CA ILE A 39 -11.01 2.30 25.69
C ILE A 39 -11.29 3.72 25.18
N TYR A 40 -10.32 4.62 25.31
CA TYR A 40 -10.42 6.00 24.84
C TYR A 40 -10.01 6.10 23.37
N SER A 41 -8.95 5.40 22.98
CA SER A 41 -8.52 5.26 21.60
C SER A 41 -7.81 3.92 21.42
N ALA A 42 -7.89 3.33 20.22
CA ALA A 42 -7.15 2.13 19.92
C ALA A 42 -6.84 2.00 18.42
N THR A 43 -5.77 1.27 18.12
CA THR A 43 -5.40 0.92 16.76
C THR A 43 -4.84 -0.49 16.68
N ALA A 44 -5.30 -1.27 15.70
CA ALA A 44 -4.64 -2.50 15.28
C ALA A 44 -3.69 -2.14 14.13
N LYS A 45 -2.40 -2.42 14.27
CA LYS A 45 -1.37 -2.14 13.26
C LYS A 45 -0.34 -3.28 13.20
N GLY A 46 -0.01 -3.71 11.98
CA GLY A 46 0.84 -4.88 11.78
C GLY A 46 0.25 -6.09 12.50
N LYS A 47 1.04 -6.72 13.37
CA LYS A 47 0.60 -7.82 14.24
C LYS A 47 0.21 -7.39 15.65
N GLY A 48 0.24 -6.09 15.97
CA GLY A 48 0.01 -5.53 17.31
C GLY A 48 -1.36 -4.87 17.48
N ILE A 49 -1.83 -4.75 18.72
CA ILE A 49 -2.94 -3.85 19.12
C ILE A 49 -2.40 -2.86 20.14
N PHE A 50 -2.65 -1.58 19.91
CA PHE A 50 -2.27 -0.48 20.78
C PHE A 50 -3.54 0.21 21.24
N LEU A 51 -3.64 0.49 22.54
CA LEU A 51 -4.83 1.12 23.11
C LEU A 51 -4.44 2.07 24.23
N ASP A 52 -5.21 3.14 24.33
CA ASP A 52 -5.26 4.04 25.48
C ASP A 52 -6.54 3.75 26.24
N GLY A 53 -6.42 3.36 27.51
CA GLY A 53 -7.59 3.00 28.29
C GLY A 53 -7.35 2.52 29.71
N GLU A 54 -8.46 2.28 30.40
CA GLU A 54 -8.55 1.60 31.69
C GLU A 54 -9.09 0.19 31.43
N ILE A 55 -8.19 -0.81 31.39
CA ILE A 55 -8.53 -2.20 31.08
C ILE A 55 -8.34 -3.09 32.30
N ASN A 56 -9.19 -4.10 32.46
CA ASN A 56 -9.06 -5.13 33.50
C ASN A 56 -8.98 -4.58 34.95
N GLY A 57 -9.47 -3.38 35.20
CA GLY A 57 -9.38 -2.71 36.51
C GLY A 57 -7.98 -2.20 36.89
N GLU A 58 -7.06 -2.18 35.93
CA GLU A 58 -5.74 -1.55 36.06
C GLU A 58 -5.83 -0.03 35.89
N GLU A 59 -4.74 0.68 36.19
CA GLU A 59 -4.67 2.13 36.00
C GLU A 59 -4.76 2.50 34.52
N GLU A 60 -5.33 3.68 34.25
CA GLU A 60 -5.34 4.31 32.94
C GLU A 60 -3.90 4.46 32.41
N ALA A 61 -3.63 3.84 31.24
CA ALA A 61 -2.33 3.87 30.59
C ALA A 61 -2.44 3.56 29.09
N ILE A 62 -1.33 3.72 28.38
CA ILE A 62 -1.14 3.19 27.03
C ILE A 62 -0.65 1.75 27.14
N TYR A 63 -1.31 0.84 26.43
CA TYR A 63 -0.97 -0.58 26.38
C TYR A 63 -0.69 -1.03 24.95
N TRP A 64 0.24 -1.97 24.79
CA TRP A 64 0.39 -2.78 23.60
C TRP A 64 0.19 -4.25 23.91
N ILE A 65 -0.54 -4.94 23.03
CA ILE A 65 -0.79 -6.38 23.13
C ILE A 65 0.28 -7.10 22.30
N SER A 66 1.07 -7.95 22.95
CA SER A 66 2.10 -8.77 22.32
C SER A 66 1.52 -9.99 21.62
N GLU A 67 2.30 -10.60 20.71
CA GLU A 67 1.88 -11.80 19.95
C GLU A 67 1.40 -12.96 20.85
N ASP A 68 1.81 -13.00 22.13
CA ASP A 68 1.36 -13.99 23.11
C ASP A 68 0.08 -13.57 23.88
N GLY A 69 -0.57 -12.47 23.48
CA GLY A 69 -1.79 -11.92 24.05
C GLY A 69 -1.59 -11.15 25.36
N LYS A 70 -0.35 -10.90 25.79
CA LYS A 70 -0.10 -10.13 27.02
C LYS A 70 -0.23 -8.64 26.78
N TYR A 71 -0.79 -7.97 27.79
CA TYR A 71 -0.84 -6.51 27.85
C TYR A 71 0.45 -5.99 28.46
N ASN A 72 1.10 -5.10 27.73
CA ASN A 72 2.34 -4.47 28.14
C ASN A 72 2.11 -2.97 28.21
N LYS A 73 2.35 -2.37 29.38
CA LYS A 73 2.28 -0.92 29.55
C LYS A 73 3.44 -0.26 28.80
N LEU A 74 3.13 0.80 28.05
CA LEU A 74 4.13 1.72 27.52
C LEU A 74 4.32 2.83 28.56
N ASP A 75 5.42 2.76 29.30
CA ASP A 75 5.81 3.80 30.24
C ASP A 75 6.23 5.06 29.48
N GLU A 76 6.25 6.22 30.16
CA GLU A 76 6.72 7.51 29.61
C GLU A 76 5.82 8.17 28.55
N ILE A 77 4.61 7.66 28.33
CA ILE A 77 3.59 8.30 27.48
C ILE A 77 2.36 8.66 28.31
N ASP A 78 1.88 9.89 28.17
CA ASP A 78 0.66 10.37 28.82
C ASP A 78 -0.60 9.80 28.14
N THR A 79 -1.66 9.59 28.91
CA THR A 79 -2.97 9.17 28.39
C THR A 79 -3.75 10.33 27.77
N GLY A 80 -4.79 10.02 27.01
CA GLY A 80 -5.41 10.93 26.04
C GLY A 80 -4.72 10.89 24.67
N ALA A 81 -3.95 9.84 24.40
CA ALA A 81 -3.16 9.70 23.19
C ALA A 81 -4.01 9.21 22.01
N THR A 82 -3.54 9.56 20.82
CA THR A 82 -4.06 9.05 19.54
C THR A 82 -2.96 8.38 18.75
N PHE A 83 -3.33 7.38 17.97
CA PHE A 83 -2.38 6.59 17.18
C PHE A 83 -2.52 6.94 15.70
N SER A 84 -1.40 7.17 15.02
CA SER A 84 -1.38 7.44 13.58
C SER A 84 -1.15 6.16 12.75
N ASP A 85 -0.99 6.32 11.43
CA ASP A 85 -0.56 5.23 10.56
C ASP A 85 0.94 4.91 10.76
N LEU A 86 1.34 3.68 10.43
CA LEU A 86 2.75 3.27 10.54
C LEU A 86 3.63 4.06 9.56
N LEU A 87 4.70 4.64 10.08
CA LEU A 87 5.83 5.11 9.28
C LEU A 87 6.68 3.91 8.88
N LEU A 88 6.88 3.74 7.58
CA LEU A 88 7.69 2.67 6.97
C LEU A 88 7.22 1.25 7.32
N ASN A 89 5.93 1.09 7.66
CA ASN A 89 5.40 -0.16 8.19
C ASN A 89 6.16 -0.67 9.44
N ARG A 90 6.80 0.24 10.20
CA ARG A 90 7.68 -0.08 11.32
C ARG A 90 7.47 0.78 12.56
N TYR A 91 7.35 2.10 12.40
CA TYR A 91 7.24 3.00 13.54
C TYR A 91 5.80 3.48 13.69
N LEU A 92 5.19 3.24 14.84
CA LEU A 92 3.90 3.82 15.18
C LEU A 92 4.13 5.15 15.89
N GLU A 93 3.59 6.23 15.33
CA GLU A 93 3.61 7.55 15.96
C GLU A 93 2.37 7.71 16.86
N ILE A 94 2.63 8.13 18.09
CA ILE A 94 1.69 8.31 19.20
C ILE A 94 1.66 9.81 19.55
N ASP A 95 0.49 10.42 19.43
CA ASP A 95 0.23 11.83 19.73
C ASP A 95 -0.57 11.93 21.03
N ASP A 96 0.12 12.25 22.12
CA ASP A 96 -0.42 12.49 23.47
C ASP A 96 -0.84 13.95 23.69
N GLY A 97 -0.83 14.78 22.64
CA GLY A 97 -1.12 16.21 22.74
C GLY A 97 0.04 17.05 23.27
N SER A 98 1.21 16.46 23.48
CA SER A 98 2.44 17.19 23.81
C SER A 98 3.02 17.89 22.56
N ARG A 99 4.18 18.55 22.71
CA ARG A 99 4.84 19.25 21.58
C ARG A 99 5.66 18.33 20.69
N GLU A 100 5.94 17.11 21.17
CA GLU A 100 6.83 16.15 20.52
C GLU A 100 6.07 14.83 20.38
N TYR A 101 6.20 14.16 19.24
CA TYR A 101 5.54 12.87 19.05
C TYR A 101 6.39 11.77 19.68
N SER A 102 5.73 10.83 20.35
CA SER A 102 6.36 9.59 20.78
C SER A 102 6.28 8.56 19.65
N TYR A 103 7.31 7.73 19.51
CA TYR A 103 7.33 6.67 18.50
C TYR A 103 7.65 5.33 19.16
N VAL A 104 6.99 4.27 18.71
CA VAL A 104 7.37 2.89 19.06
C VAL A 104 7.75 2.11 17.81
N ASP A 105 8.79 1.28 17.93
CA ASP A 105 9.21 0.37 16.86
C ASP A 105 8.47 -0.97 16.97
N ILE A 106 7.45 -1.15 16.14
CA ILE A 106 6.59 -2.34 16.16
C ILE A 106 7.31 -3.61 15.71
N THR A 107 8.52 -3.50 15.15
CA THR A 107 9.37 -4.64 14.77
C THR A 107 10.39 -5.01 15.83
N ASN A 108 10.54 -4.17 16.86
CA ASN A 108 11.49 -4.35 17.95
C ASN A 108 10.78 -4.31 19.31
N ASN A 109 9.88 -5.27 19.52
CA ASN A 109 9.13 -5.43 20.78
C ASN A 109 8.41 -4.15 21.26
N CYS A 110 7.98 -3.30 20.31
CA CYS A 110 7.30 -2.03 20.59
C CYS A 110 8.07 -1.09 21.52
N ASN A 111 9.41 -1.15 21.50
CA ASN A 111 10.23 -0.23 22.30
C ASN A 111 10.04 1.22 21.83
N LEU A 112 10.02 2.14 22.81
CA LEU A 112 10.05 3.57 22.58
C LEU A 112 11.32 4.01 21.85
N VAL A 113 11.19 5.04 21.02
CA VAL A 113 12.26 5.63 20.24
C VAL A 113 12.50 7.05 20.75
N ASP A 114 13.77 7.39 21.01
CA ASP A 114 14.21 8.62 21.68
C ASP A 114 14.57 9.77 20.71
N TYR A 115 14.12 9.69 19.47
CA TYR A 115 14.36 10.69 18.44
C TYR A 115 13.14 10.90 17.53
N ASP A 116 13.08 12.07 16.88
CA ASP A 116 12.01 12.38 15.92
C ASP A 116 12.23 11.62 14.61
N VAL A 117 11.67 10.40 14.58
CA VAL A 117 11.76 9.48 13.42
C VAL A 117 11.34 10.16 12.14
N ARG A 118 10.26 10.95 12.16
CA ARG A 118 9.76 11.63 10.96
C ARG A 118 10.77 12.67 10.49
N ALA A 119 11.22 13.57 11.36
CA ALA A 119 12.17 14.60 10.97
C ALA A 119 13.48 14.02 10.40
N ASP A 120 14.00 12.95 11.00
CA ASP A 120 15.24 12.31 10.55
C ASP A 120 15.10 11.63 9.20
N LEU A 121 13.98 10.94 8.96
CA LEU A 121 13.66 10.33 7.67
C LEU A 121 13.54 11.41 6.60
N GLU A 122 12.81 12.48 6.88
CA GLU A 122 12.60 13.57 5.92
C GLU A 122 13.89 14.27 5.51
N ASN A 123 14.78 14.52 6.48
CA ASN A 123 16.07 15.15 6.24
C ASN A 123 17.00 14.23 5.43
N THR A 124 17.04 12.96 5.80
CA THR A 124 17.89 11.96 5.14
C THR A 124 17.47 11.73 3.70
N GLU A 125 16.17 11.49 3.47
CA GLU A 125 15.63 11.22 2.15
C GLU A 125 15.79 12.43 1.22
N ALA A 126 15.47 13.64 1.67
CA ALA A 126 15.60 14.84 0.84
C ALA A 126 17.07 15.10 0.43
N ARG A 127 18.03 14.80 1.32
CA ARG A 127 19.46 14.89 1.03
C ARG A 127 19.88 13.85 -0.02
N LEU A 128 19.44 12.60 0.13
CA LEU A 128 19.76 11.52 -0.81
C LEU A 128 19.16 11.77 -2.20
N LEU A 129 17.90 12.18 -2.26
CA LEU A 129 17.20 12.51 -3.50
C LEU A 129 17.92 13.64 -4.26
N LYS A 130 18.24 14.75 -3.59
CA LYS A 130 19.02 15.85 -4.19
C LYS A 130 20.35 15.38 -4.75
N SER A 131 21.06 14.54 -4.01
CA SER A 131 22.36 14.02 -4.43
C SER A 131 22.25 13.19 -5.71
N LYS A 132 21.19 12.40 -5.85
CA LYS A 132 20.93 11.58 -7.04
C LYS A 132 20.51 12.43 -8.22
N ILE A 133 19.51 13.31 -8.07
CA ILE A 133 19.10 14.24 -9.13
C ILE A 133 20.29 15.08 -9.62
N LYS A 134 21.16 15.56 -8.73
CA LYS A 134 22.35 16.31 -9.12
C LYS A 134 23.34 15.48 -9.96
N HIS A 135 23.42 14.18 -9.71
CA HIS A 135 24.29 13.27 -10.46
C HIS A 135 23.67 12.85 -11.79
N ASP A 136 22.37 12.60 -11.76
CA ASP A 136 21.60 12.00 -12.84
C ASP A 136 21.11 13.06 -13.85
N ASN A 137 20.87 14.32 -13.46
CA ASN A 137 20.29 15.33 -14.35
C ASN A 137 21.30 15.92 -15.34
N ASP A 138 21.13 15.63 -16.63
CA ASP A 138 21.95 16.17 -17.73
C ASP A 138 21.35 17.41 -18.42
N GLY A 139 20.36 18.06 -17.79
CA GLY A 139 19.81 19.35 -18.25
C GLY A 139 18.29 19.41 -18.38
N ARG A 140 17.57 18.37 -17.96
CA ARG A 140 16.10 18.36 -17.97
C ARG A 140 15.49 19.23 -16.87
N PHE A 141 15.98 19.07 -15.63
CA PHE A 141 15.48 19.84 -14.50
C PHE A 141 16.30 21.10 -14.26
N ASP A 142 15.61 22.20 -13.95
CA ASP A 142 16.23 23.48 -13.59
C ASP A 142 17.00 23.33 -12.27
N GLU A 143 18.27 23.74 -12.28
CA GLU A 143 19.21 23.58 -11.16
C GLU A 143 18.69 24.22 -9.86
N SER A 144 17.84 25.25 -9.95
CA SER A 144 17.23 25.90 -8.77
C SER A 144 16.35 24.96 -7.94
N SER A 145 15.90 23.84 -8.52
CA SER A 145 15.06 22.83 -7.85
C SER A 145 15.84 21.94 -6.87
N TYR A 146 17.16 21.79 -7.04
CA TYR A 146 17.97 20.88 -6.21
C TYR A 146 19.29 21.47 -5.69
N SER A 147 19.74 22.63 -6.17
CA SER A 147 20.93 23.31 -5.68
C SER A 147 20.65 24.24 -4.48
N GLY A 148 21.71 24.55 -3.73
CA GLY A 148 21.67 25.54 -2.64
C GLY A 148 20.87 25.14 -1.40
N SER A 149 20.43 26.15 -0.64
CA SER A 149 19.63 25.99 0.59
C SER A 149 18.13 25.77 0.32
N ASN A 150 17.70 25.78 -0.95
CA ASN A 150 16.31 25.56 -1.31
C ASN A 150 15.82 24.20 -0.80
N LYS A 151 14.69 24.16 -0.09
CA LYS A 151 14.08 22.89 0.34
C LYS A 151 13.40 22.25 -0.87
N VAL A 152 13.77 21.01 -1.19
CA VAL A 152 12.98 20.17 -2.10
C VAL A 152 11.62 20.00 -1.44
N SER A 153 10.59 20.58 -2.05
CA SER A 153 9.27 20.68 -1.46
C SER A 153 8.44 19.49 -1.94
N ALA A 154 8.13 18.58 -1.02
CA ALA A 154 7.18 17.51 -1.28
C ALA A 154 5.82 18.12 -1.64
N ILE A 155 5.10 17.48 -2.56
CA ILE A 155 3.76 17.90 -3.00
C ILE A 155 2.74 17.70 -1.87
N ASN A 156 2.97 16.70 -1.02
CA ASN A 156 2.13 16.40 0.13
C ASN A 156 2.72 17.07 1.39
N GLN A 157 1.90 17.86 2.09
CA GLN A 157 2.31 18.58 3.30
C GLN A 157 2.71 17.63 4.43
N VAL A 158 3.64 18.11 5.27
CA VAL A 158 4.43 17.43 6.32
C VAL A 158 3.77 16.21 7.01
N LYS A 159 2.48 16.24 7.37
CA LYS A 159 1.82 15.10 8.04
C LYS A 159 1.68 13.83 7.18
N ASN A 160 1.60 13.97 5.86
CA ASN A 160 1.41 12.87 4.89
C ASN A 160 2.48 12.88 3.80
N LYS A 161 3.70 13.34 4.12
CA LYS A 161 4.79 13.43 3.14
C LYS A 161 5.08 12.07 2.51
N PHE A 162 5.10 11.03 3.35
CA PHE A 162 5.24 9.65 2.91
C PHE A 162 3.86 9.04 2.62
N LEU A 163 3.73 8.42 1.45
CA LEU A 163 2.48 7.82 1.00
C LEU A 163 2.20 6.55 1.81
N SER A 164 0.97 6.42 2.28
CA SER A 164 0.53 5.22 3.01
C SER A 164 0.71 3.97 2.15
N SER A 165 1.03 2.83 2.79
CA SER A 165 1.28 1.51 2.15
C SER A 165 2.46 1.43 1.15
N SER A 166 3.27 2.49 1.00
CA SER A 166 4.31 2.58 -0.03
C SER A 166 5.76 2.35 0.45
N ASN A 167 5.96 1.92 1.70
CA ASN A 167 7.28 1.83 2.34
C ASN A 167 8.08 3.16 2.32
N GLY A 168 7.42 4.31 2.41
CA GLY A 168 8.09 5.61 2.52
C GLY A 168 8.37 6.30 1.20
N LEU A 169 7.50 6.12 0.19
CA LEU A 169 7.58 6.88 -1.04
C LEU A 169 6.99 8.29 -0.87
N ALA A 170 7.64 9.30 -1.44
CA ALA A 170 7.19 10.69 -1.41
C ALA A 170 7.15 11.29 -2.82
N ALA A 171 6.23 12.21 -3.07
CA ALA A 171 6.09 12.89 -4.35
C ALA A 171 6.65 14.32 -4.28
N TYR A 172 7.38 14.74 -5.31
CA TYR A 172 8.08 16.03 -5.39
C TYR A 172 7.82 16.72 -6.72
N LYS A 173 7.85 18.06 -6.72
CA LYS A 173 7.81 18.87 -7.93
C LYS A 173 9.18 19.44 -8.25
N TYR A 174 9.59 19.30 -9.50
CA TYR A 174 10.83 19.86 -10.04
C TYR A 174 10.50 20.73 -11.24
N LYS A 175 11.10 21.92 -11.30
CA LYS A 175 10.94 22.81 -12.44
C LYS A 175 11.72 22.23 -13.62
N LEU A 176 11.12 22.24 -14.82
CA LEU A 176 11.81 21.90 -16.05
C LEU A 176 12.68 23.08 -16.50
N GLU A 177 13.91 22.81 -16.95
CA GLU A 177 14.80 23.81 -17.54
C GLU A 177 14.15 24.41 -18.80
N GLU A 178 13.64 23.53 -19.66
CA GLU A 178 12.89 23.88 -20.87
C GLU A 178 11.42 23.51 -20.71
N PRO A 179 10.50 24.49 -20.62
CA PRO A 179 9.07 24.23 -20.54
C PRO A 179 8.53 23.44 -21.73
N ARG A 180 7.65 22.45 -21.49
CA ARG A 180 7.06 21.66 -22.58
C ARG A 180 6.20 22.54 -23.48
N VAL A 181 5.46 23.46 -22.88
CA VAL A 181 4.57 24.43 -23.53
C VAL A 181 4.81 25.84 -22.97
N ASN A 182 3.88 26.77 -23.13
CA ASN A 182 4.03 28.15 -22.69
C ASN A 182 4.14 28.30 -21.15
N GLY A 183 5.06 29.16 -20.69
CA GLY A 183 5.19 29.56 -19.27
C GLY A 183 6.14 28.66 -18.46
N ASP A 184 6.08 28.78 -17.13
CA ASP A 184 6.81 27.85 -16.24
C ASP A 184 6.16 26.46 -16.27
N ASP A 185 7.00 25.41 -16.21
CA ASP A 185 6.55 24.02 -16.24
C ASP A 185 7.29 23.16 -15.20
N TYR A 186 6.59 22.15 -14.69
CA TYR A 186 7.07 21.30 -13.62
C TYR A 186 6.77 19.84 -13.91
N SER A 187 7.70 18.97 -13.51
CA SER A 187 7.51 17.53 -13.46
C SER A 187 7.30 17.05 -12.03
N THR A 188 6.54 15.98 -11.89
CA THR A 188 6.39 15.24 -10.64
C THR A 188 7.27 14.02 -10.64
N ILE A 189 8.11 13.92 -9.62
CA ILE A 189 8.88 12.70 -9.35
C ILE A 189 8.38 12.01 -8.09
N TYR A 190 8.44 10.68 -8.06
CA TYR A 190 8.17 9.87 -6.88
C TYR A 190 9.47 9.24 -6.43
N ALA A 191 9.86 9.46 -5.18
CA ALA A 191 11.13 9.01 -4.62
C ALA A 191 10.95 8.15 -3.37
N ASN A 192 11.75 7.11 -3.22
CA ASN A 192 11.81 6.29 -2.01
C ASN A 192 12.79 6.88 -0.99
N LEU A 193 12.86 6.28 0.20
CA LEU A 193 13.75 6.74 1.28
C LEU A 193 15.25 6.72 0.94
N GLN A 194 15.66 5.90 -0.02
CA GLN A 194 17.05 5.86 -0.50
C GLN A 194 17.31 6.93 -1.57
N GLY A 195 16.32 7.77 -1.88
CA GLY A 195 16.36 8.76 -2.94
C GLY A 195 16.29 8.18 -4.35
N ASN A 196 16.02 6.87 -4.53
CA ASN A 196 15.70 6.35 -5.86
C ASN A 196 14.37 6.94 -6.31
N TYR A 197 14.27 7.38 -7.56
CA TYR A 197 13.10 8.09 -8.04
C TYR A 197 12.71 7.70 -9.47
N VAL A 198 11.50 8.09 -9.85
CA VAL A 198 11.01 8.11 -11.23
C VAL A 198 10.27 9.42 -11.53
N ASP A 199 10.51 10.01 -12.69
CA ASP A 199 9.73 11.11 -13.27
C ASP A 199 8.48 10.58 -13.97
N VAL A 200 7.35 10.69 -13.29
CA VAL A 200 6.10 10.03 -13.69
C VAL A 200 5.26 10.84 -14.66
N ASP A 201 5.63 12.11 -14.88
CA ASP A 201 4.96 12.96 -15.86
C ASP A 201 5.57 12.76 -17.26
N TYR A 202 6.76 12.17 -17.38
CA TYR A 202 7.38 11.89 -18.68
C TYR A 202 6.56 10.86 -19.47
N ASP A 203 6.45 9.63 -18.98
CA ASP A 203 5.85 8.52 -19.71
C ASP A 203 4.31 8.49 -19.55
N LEU A 204 3.60 8.53 -20.68
CA LEU A 204 2.14 8.45 -20.78
C LEU A 204 1.69 7.06 -21.29
N GLY A 205 2.65 6.17 -21.57
CA GLY A 205 2.42 4.88 -22.21
C GLY A 205 2.17 5.02 -23.71
N SER A 206 0.96 4.67 -24.15
CA SER A 206 0.58 4.73 -25.56
C SER A 206 -0.79 5.37 -25.72
N LEU A 207 -0.79 6.66 -26.00
CA LEU A 207 -1.99 7.45 -26.20
C LEU A 207 -2.22 7.69 -27.69
N LYS A 208 -3.13 6.93 -28.29
CA LYS A 208 -3.48 7.12 -29.70
C LYS A 208 -4.47 8.27 -29.85
N VAL A 209 -4.10 9.26 -30.65
CA VAL A 209 -4.86 10.49 -30.88
C VAL A 209 -5.08 10.72 -32.38
N SER A 210 -6.25 11.24 -32.73
CA SER A 210 -6.63 11.59 -34.11
C SER A 210 -7.52 12.83 -34.12
N ILE A 211 -7.62 13.50 -35.26
CA ILE A 211 -8.51 14.67 -35.44
C ILE A 211 -9.91 14.24 -35.90
N SER A 212 -10.01 13.10 -36.57
CA SER A 212 -11.29 12.51 -36.98
C SER A 212 -11.18 10.99 -37.04
N THR A 213 -12.32 10.30 -37.13
CA THR A 213 -12.40 8.82 -37.21
C THR A 213 -11.82 8.25 -38.50
N THR A 214 -11.64 9.08 -39.53
CA THR A 214 -11.04 8.72 -40.83
C THR A 214 -9.74 9.48 -41.10
N GLY A 215 -9.29 10.28 -40.14
CA GLY A 215 -8.15 11.19 -40.29
C GLY A 215 -6.81 10.56 -39.92
N SER A 216 -5.75 11.35 -40.06
CA SER A 216 -4.42 10.98 -39.57
C SER A 216 -4.47 10.73 -38.06
N ALA A 217 -3.80 9.69 -37.61
CA ALA A 217 -3.64 9.38 -36.20
C ALA A 217 -2.15 9.33 -35.84
N VAL A 218 -1.83 9.74 -34.63
CA VAL A 218 -0.49 9.68 -34.05
C VAL A 218 -0.57 9.05 -32.66
N THR A 219 0.50 8.40 -32.24
CA THR A 219 0.60 7.85 -30.89
C THR A 219 1.55 8.72 -30.09
N ILE A 220 1.00 9.42 -29.11
CA ILE A 220 1.76 10.20 -28.13
C ILE A 220 2.21 9.23 -27.04
N LYS A 221 3.51 9.24 -26.72
CA LYS A 221 4.11 8.34 -25.72
C LYS A 221 4.55 9.05 -24.46
N ASN A 222 5.04 10.28 -24.59
CA ASN A 222 5.57 11.05 -23.47
C ASN A 222 5.17 12.53 -23.58
N THR A 223 5.53 13.31 -22.56
CA THR A 223 5.21 14.74 -22.47
C THR A 223 6.27 15.67 -23.08
N GLU A 224 7.37 15.15 -23.61
CA GLU A 224 8.49 15.96 -24.07
C GLU A 224 8.61 16.03 -25.59
N ASP A 225 8.40 14.88 -26.23
CA ASP A 225 8.44 14.76 -27.68
C ASP A 225 7.33 15.60 -28.33
N THR A 226 7.64 16.04 -29.54
CA THR A 226 6.68 16.73 -30.41
C THR A 226 6.16 15.76 -31.46
N TYR A 227 4.83 15.72 -31.61
CA TYR A 227 4.16 14.79 -32.51
C TYR A 227 3.44 15.55 -33.63
N GLU A 228 3.55 15.11 -34.88
CA GLU A 228 2.91 15.81 -35.99
C GLU A 228 1.59 15.16 -36.40
N ILE A 229 0.60 16.00 -36.69
CA ILE A 229 -0.69 15.59 -37.23
C ILE A 229 -1.14 16.54 -38.33
N LYS A 230 -1.82 16.00 -39.36
CA LYS A 230 -2.29 16.77 -40.51
C LYS A 230 -3.81 16.94 -40.48
N GLN A 231 -4.27 18.18 -40.68
CA GLN A 231 -5.68 18.56 -40.80
C GLN A 231 -5.83 19.57 -41.94
N ASP A 232 -6.69 19.24 -42.91
CA ASP A 232 -7.05 20.11 -44.04
C ASP A 232 -5.85 20.69 -44.83
N GLY A 233 -4.77 19.93 -44.93
CA GLY A 233 -3.54 20.36 -45.62
C GLY A 233 -2.48 20.97 -44.71
N THR A 234 -2.88 21.49 -43.54
CA THR A 234 -2.00 22.08 -42.54
C THR A 234 -1.41 21.01 -41.62
N ILE A 235 -0.12 21.17 -41.27
CA ILE A 235 0.57 20.31 -40.30
C ILE A 235 0.60 21.02 -38.96
N TYR A 236 0.21 20.30 -37.91
CA TYR A 236 0.24 20.76 -36.54
C TYR A 236 1.20 19.92 -35.71
N GLU A 237 1.92 20.59 -34.82
CA GLU A 237 2.70 20.00 -33.74
C GLU A 237 1.79 19.80 -32.52
N LEU A 238 1.83 18.61 -31.94
CA LEU A 238 1.15 18.23 -30.72
C LEU A 238 2.16 18.01 -29.61
N LYS A 239 1.81 18.46 -28.40
CA LYS A 239 2.50 18.15 -27.16
C LYS A 239 1.50 17.78 -26.08
N ALA A 240 1.82 16.79 -25.28
CA ALA A 240 1.01 16.41 -24.13
C ALA A 240 1.59 16.98 -22.85
N VAL A 241 0.71 17.36 -21.93
CA VAL A 241 1.05 17.79 -20.58
C VAL A 241 0.10 17.08 -19.63
N ILE A 242 0.63 16.56 -18.52
CA ILE A 242 -0.16 15.96 -17.45
C ILE A 242 0.11 16.75 -16.16
N LYS A 243 -0.95 17.29 -15.54
CA LYS A 243 -0.90 18.22 -14.40
C LYS A 243 -1.96 17.85 -13.35
N GLU A 244 -1.97 18.58 -12.22
CA GLU A 244 -2.98 18.43 -11.13
C GLU A 244 -3.07 17.02 -10.52
N ASN A 245 -1.92 16.57 -10.01
CA ASN A 245 -1.66 15.18 -9.68
C ASN A 245 -2.11 14.85 -8.25
N LYS A 246 -3.19 14.09 -8.09
CA LYS A 246 -3.68 13.61 -6.79
C LYS A 246 -3.40 12.12 -6.63
N TYR A 247 -2.55 11.77 -5.66
CA TYR A 247 -2.37 10.39 -5.25
C TYR A 247 -3.71 9.75 -4.90
N VAL A 248 -3.95 8.54 -5.42
CA VAL A 248 -5.17 7.77 -5.16
C VAL A 248 -4.84 6.62 -4.22
N THR A 249 -4.00 5.70 -4.68
CA THR A 249 -3.61 4.50 -3.93
C THR A 249 -2.36 3.88 -4.56
N SER A 250 -1.80 2.87 -3.90
CA SER A 250 -0.71 2.06 -4.42
C SER A 250 -0.92 0.61 -4.03
N TYR A 251 -0.35 -0.28 -4.83
CA TYR A 251 -0.28 -1.71 -4.52
C TYR A 251 1.01 -2.26 -5.13
N SER A 252 1.81 -2.96 -4.32
CA SER A 252 3.17 -3.38 -4.71
C SER A 252 4.01 -2.20 -5.20
N ASP A 253 4.70 -2.34 -6.33
CA ASP A 253 5.49 -1.30 -7.01
C ASP A 253 4.64 -0.39 -7.93
N THR A 254 3.32 -0.46 -7.86
CA THR A 254 2.41 0.28 -8.75
C THR A 254 1.65 1.37 -8.01
N ILE A 255 1.56 2.54 -8.63
CA ILE A 255 0.82 3.71 -8.13
C ILE A 255 -0.31 4.07 -9.08
N TYR A 256 -1.39 4.54 -8.47
CA TYR A 256 -2.53 5.13 -9.13
C TYR A 256 -2.66 6.58 -8.67
N ARG A 257 -2.77 7.49 -9.64
CA ARG A 257 -3.07 8.90 -9.38
C ARG A 257 -4.11 9.43 -10.34
N LEU A 258 -4.91 10.38 -9.88
CA LEU A 258 -5.70 11.22 -10.77
C LEU A 258 -4.81 12.34 -11.27
N ALA A 259 -4.92 12.67 -12.55
CA ALA A 259 -4.23 13.78 -13.15
C ALA A 259 -5.04 14.31 -14.34
N ASP A 260 -4.82 15.58 -14.68
CA ASP A 260 -5.42 16.24 -15.81
C ASP A 260 -4.48 16.18 -17.01
N LEU A 261 -4.95 15.51 -18.06
CA LEU A 261 -4.26 15.42 -19.33
C LEU A 261 -4.74 16.54 -20.26
N THR A 262 -3.79 17.29 -20.80
CA THR A 262 -4.03 18.31 -21.83
C THR A 262 -3.15 18.03 -23.04
N ILE A 263 -3.77 17.93 -24.21
CA ILE A 263 -3.06 17.91 -25.49
C ILE A 263 -3.08 19.32 -26.06
N TYR A 264 -1.91 19.88 -26.28
CA TYR A 264 -1.72 21.16 -26.93
C TYR A 264 -1.40 21.00 -28.40
N LYS A 265 -1.77 22.00 -29.20
CA LYS A 265 -1.53 22.07 -30.64
C LYS A 265 -0.94 23.42 -31.03
N LYS A 266 -0.04 23.41 -32.01
CA LYS A 266 0.51 24.61 -32.67
C LYS A 266 0.68 24.33 -34.17
N GLU A 267 0.41 25.31 -35.03
CA GLU A 267 0.67 25.18 -36.47
C GLU A 267 2.19 25.16 -36.75
N LYS A 268 2.65 24.14 -37.48
CA LYS A 268 4.06 23.96 -37.80
C LYS A 268 4.54 25.02 -38.78
N GLY A 269 5.64 25.71 -38.43
CA GLY A 269 6.20 26.79 -39.25
C GLY A 269 5.47 28.14 -39.14
N SER A 270 4.46 28.24 -38.27
CA SER A 270 3.81 29.52 -37.96
C SER A 270 4.74 30.47 -37.20
N ASN A 271 4.55 31.78 -37.39
CA ASN A 271 5.20 32.81 -36.59
C ASN A 271 4.67 32.86 -35.14
N ASP A 272 3.45 32.36 -34.90
CA ASP A 272 2.90 32.17 -33.55
C ASP A 272 3.48 30.88 -32.95
N SER A 273 4.44 31.01 -32.05
CA SER A 273 5.06 29.88 -31.37
C SER A 273 4.23 29.30 -30.22
N THR A 274 3.01 29.81 -30.00
CA THR A 274 2.16 29.47 -28.84
C THR A 274 1.44 28.15 -29.04
N TYR A 275 1.58 27.26 -28.06
CA TYR A 275 0.81 26.03 -27.97
C TYR A 275 -0.55 26.32 -27.33
N LYS A 276 -1.64 25.95 -28.00
CA LYS A 276 -3.02 26.16 -27.52
C LYS A 276 -3.65 24.81 -27.15
N PRO A 277 -4.45 24.72 -26.08
CA PRO A 277 -5.17 23.49 -25.77
C PRO A 277 -6.03 23.04 -26.95
N ALA A 278 -5.98 21.75 -27.25
CA ALA A 278 -6.70 21.13 -28.36
C ALA A 278 -7.34 19.79 -27.97
N THR A 279 -7.30 19.40 -26.70
CA THR A 279 -7.85 18.14 -26.20
C THR A 279 -9.30 17.92 -26.66
N SER A 280 -10.12 18.98 -26.64
CA SER A 280 -11.52 18.94 -27.06
C SER A 280 -11.74 18.78 -28.56
N GLU A 281 -10.73 19.04 -29.39
CA GLU A 281 -10.78 18.86 -30.85
C GLU A 281 -10.38 17.45 -31.28
N LEU A 282 -9.84 16.66 -30.35
CA LEU A 282 -9.20 15.38 -30.64
C LEU A 282 -10.08 14.18 -30.26
N LYS A 283 -9.73 13.06 -30.87
CA LYS A 283 -10.35 11.75 -30.68
C LYS A 283 -9.31 10.74 -30.23
N PHE A 284 -9.66 9.94 -29.24
CA PHE A 284 -8.78 8.97 -28.61
C PHE A 284 -9.09 7.53 -29.03
N GLY A 285 -8.05 6.73 -29.20
CA GLY A 285 -8.15 5.36 -29.69
C GLY A 285 -8.49 5.24 -31.17
N LYS A 286 -8.54 4.01 -31.68
CA LYS A 286 -8.90 3.74 -33.09
C LYS A 286 -10.36 4.04 -33.40
N ASP A 287 -11.24 3.83 -32.43
CA ASP A 287 -12.68 4.01 -32.61
C ASP A 287 -13.08 5.50 -32.51
N GLY A 288 -12.16 6.36 -32.05
CA GLY A 288 -12.27 7.81 -32.14
C GLY A 288 -13.19 8.45 -31.10
N TYR A 289 -12.95 8.17 -29.82
CA TYR A 289 -13.74 8.67 -28.69
C TYR A 289 -13.36 10.11 -28.34
N GLN A 290 -14.35 10.99 -28.17
CA GLN A 290 -14.13 12.37 -27.74
C GLN A 290 -14.42 12.49 -26.25
N VAL A 291 -13.38 12.56 -25.44
CA VAL A 291 -13.44 12.49 -23.97
C VAL A 291 -12.77 13.74 -23.40
N THR A 292 -13.55 14.77 -23.11
CA THR A 292 -13.03 16.09 -22.74
C THR A 292 -13.95 16.83 -21.78
N ASP A 293 -13.31 17.63 -20.91
CA ASP A 293 -13.93 18.55 -19.96
C ASP A 293 -13.49 19.99 -20.28
N GLY A 294 -13.48 20.34 -21.57
CA GLY A 294 -12.99 21.64 -22.05
C GLY A 294 -11.55 21.54 -22.54
N ASP A 295 -10.62 22.23 -21.88
CA ASP A 295 -9.22 22.25 -22.33
C ASP A 295 -8.45 20.99 -21.92
N SER A 296 -8.87 20.32 -20.85
CA SER A 296 -8.24 19.13 -20.28
C SER A 296 -9.25 17.98 -20.09
N VAL A 297 -8.74 16.84 -19.63
CA VAL A 297 -9.56 15.70 -19.19
C VAL A 297 -8.89 15.03 -18.00
N THR A 298 -9.64 14.83 -16.92
CA THR A 298 -9.16 14.09 -15.76
C THR A 298 -9.10 12.60 -16.09
N VAL A 299 -7.95 11.99 -15.84
CA VAL A 299 -7.64 10.60 -16.10
C VAL A 299 -7.08 9.93 -14.86
N LEU A 300 -7.16 8.59 -14.81
CA LEU A 300 -6.39 7.79 -13.86
C LEU A 300 -5.10 7.34 -14.54
N GLN A 301 -3.96 7.75 -14.01
CA GLN A 301 -2.67 7.21 -14.43
C GLN A 301 -2.24 6.09 -13.48
N LYS A 302 -1.90 4.95 -14.07
CA LYS A 302 -1.26 3.81 -13.42
C LYS A 302 0.20 3.77 -13.87
N PHE A 303 1.14 3.70 -12.94
CA PHE A 303 2.56 3.60 -13.28
C PHE A 303 3.35 2.79 -12.25
N SER A 304 4.45 2.18 -12.69
CA SER A 304 5.39 1.51 -11.79
C SER A 304 6.42 2.49 -11.23
N VAL A 305 6.81 2.32 -9.97
CA VAL A 305 7.96 3.04 -9.38
C VAL A 305 9.30 2.38 -9.71
N THR A 306 9.28 1.22 -10.37
CA THR A 306 10.50 0.64 -10.92
C THR A 306 10.94 1.52 -12.10
N PRO A 307 12.20 1.99 -12.13
CA PRO A 307 12.68 2.82 -13.23
C PRO A 307 12.84 2.01 -14.52
N ALA A 308 12.65 2.68 -15.66
CA ALA A 308 13.02 2.18 -16.97
C ALA A 308 14.54 1.94 -17.06
N THR A 309 14.97 1.13 -18.03
CA THR A 309 16.39 0.81 -18.24
C THR A 309 17.18 2.01 -18.74
N ASP A 310 16.55 2.81 -19.58
CA ASP A 310 17.03 4.06 -20.13
C ASP A 310 16.60 5.24 -19.25
N ASP A 311 17.00 6.44 -19.67
CA ASP A 311 16.70 7.70 -19.02
C ASP A 311 16.37 8.77 -20.05
N ILE A 312 15.88 9.89 -19.54
CA ILE A 312 15.55 11.09 -20.29
C ILE A 312 16.40 12.25 -19.76
N ASP A 313 17.43 12.61 -20.53
CA ASP A 313 18.50 13.53 -20.09
C ASP A 313 19.03 13.14 -18.69
N GLY A 314 19.35 11.86 -18.56
CA GLY A 314 19.87 11.24 -17.34
C GLY A 314 18.84 11.06 -16.21
N ILE A 315 17.64 11.63 -16.31
CA ILE A 315 16.53 11.43 -15.36
C ILE A 315 15.82 10.10 -15.61
N LYS A 316 15.64 9.31 -14.54
CA LYS A 316 14.87 8.05 -14.60
C LYS A 316 13.36 8.31 -14.64
N TYR A 317 12.65 7.48 -15.40
CA TYR A 317 11.19 7.50 -15.54
C TYR A 317 10.60 6.09 -15.30
N PRO A 318 9.28 5.93 -15.10
CA PRO A 318 8.66 4.62 -14.88
C PRO A 318 8.95 3.60 -15.99
N LYS A 319 9.22 2.34 -15.64
CA LYS A 319 9.31 1.25 -16.62
C LYS A 319 8.02 1.04 -17.41
N ASP A 320 6.89 1.31 -16.75
CA ASP A 320 5.55 1.12 -17.26
C ASP A 320 4.67 2.28 -16.78
N SER A 321 3.97 2.93 -17.71
CA SER A 321 2.95 3.94 -17.43
C SER A 321 1.74 3.74 -18.35
N THR A 322 0.54 4.00 -17.85
CA THR A 322 -0.69 3.90 -18.64
C THR A 322 -1.74 4.87 -18.13
N ILE A 323 -2.33 5.61 -19.07
CA ILE A 323 -3.47 6.50 -18.83
C ILE A 323 -4.78 5.75 -19.08
N TYR A 324 -5.74 5.89 -18.17
CA TYR A 324 -7.10 5.39 -18.28
C TYR A 324 -8.09 6.55 -18.20
N PHE A 325 -8.98 6.64 -19.19
CA PHE A 325 -10.07 7.61 -19.18
C PHE A 325 -11.19 7.13 -18.25
N ILE A 326 -11.80 8.08 -17.52
CA ILE A 326 -12.95 7.80 -16.63
C ILE A 326 -14.22 7.73 -17.48
N THR A 327 -14.32 6.68 -18.28
CA THR A 327 -15.41 6.44 -19.22
C THR A 327 -15.72 4.96 -19.37
N ASP A 328 -16.90 4.64 -19.89
CA ASP A 328 -17.26 3.29 -20.32
C ASP A 328 -16.51 2.88 -21.61
N LYS A 329 -16.78 1.67 -22.09
CA LYS A 329 -16.22 1.12 -23.35
C LYS A 329 -16.69 1.85 -24.62
N GLN A 330 -17.69 2.71 -24.52
CA GLN A 330 -18.19 3.59 -25.58
C GLN A 330 -17.63 5.01 -25.50
N GLY A 331 -16.82 5.33 -24.49
CA GLY A 331 -16.29 6.67 -24.26
C GLY A 331 -17.29 7.62 -23.60
N ASN A 332 -18.40 7.14 -23.05
CA ASN A 332 -19.31 7.96 -22.26
C ASN A 332 -18.71 8.16 -20.86
N ARG A 333 -18.83 9.37 -20.31
CA ARG A 333 -18.31 9.69 -18.97
C ARG A 333 -18.90 8.79 -17.90
N GLU A 334 -18.01 8.27 -17.04
CA GLU A 334 -18.37 7.54 -15.83
C GLU A 334 -18.26 8.40 -14.58
N TYR A 335 -19.05 8.06 -13.57
CA TYR A 335 -18.89 8.59 -12.21
C TYR A 335 -18.38 7.46 -11.33
N LEU A 336 -17.30 7.71 -10.60
CA LEU A 336 -16.72 6.73 -9.67
C LEU A 336 -17.05 7.16 -8.23
N LEU A 337 -17.47 6.22 -7.39
CA LEU A 337 -17.83 6.50 -6.00
C LEU A 337 -16.66 7.15 -5.22
N GLY A 338 -15.46 6.60 -5.38
CA GLY A 338 -14.26 7.01 -4.69
C GLY A 338 -13.56 8.26 -5.22
N HIS A 339 -14.01 8.82 -6.35
CA HIS A 339 -13.32 9.96 -6.99
C HIS A 339 -13.60 11.29 -6.27
N SER A 340 -14.87 11.61 -6.07
CA SER A 340 -15.30 12.83 -5.38
C SER A 340 -16.71 12.62 -4.82
N VAL A 341 -17.06 13.35 -3.75
CA VAL A 341 -18.41 13.30 -3.18
C VAL A 341 -19.47 13.67 -4.23
N ALA A 342 -19.17 14.63 -5.11
CA ALA A 342 -20.07 15.03 -6.19
C ALA A 342 -20.30 13.90 -7.21
N ASN A 343 -19.24 13.16 -7.58
CA ASN A 343 -19.37 12.01 -8.47
C ASN A 343 -20.16 10.89 -7.81
N ALA A 344 -19.88 10.59 -6.54
CA ALA A 344 -20.61 9.57 -5.79
C ALA A 344 -22.10 9.87 -5.79
N ILE A 345 -22.49 11.08 -5.33
CA ILE A 345 -23.89 11.57 -5.30
C ILE A 345 -24.56 11.42 -6.67
N LYS A 346 -23.86 11.79 -7.74
CA LYS A 346 -24.39 11.70 -9.10
C LYS A 346 -24.57 10.25 -9.56
N LYS A 347 -23.67 9.35 -9.17
CA LYS A 347 -23.76 7.92 -9.48
C LYS A 347 -24.95 7.26 -8.79
N ILE A 348 -25.11 7.48 -7.49
CA ILE A 348 -26.17 6.85 -6.69
C ILE A 348 -27.51 7.60 -6.74
N GLY A 349 -27.59 8.71 -7.49
CA GLY A 349 -28.83 9.46 -7.70
C GLY A 349 -29.29 10.29 -6.49
N LEU A 350 -28.40 10.61 -5.55
CA LEU A 350 -28.73 11.49 -4.42
C LEU A 350 -28.78 12.96 -4.86
N SER A 351 -29.58 13.77 -4.14
CA SER A 351 -29.67 15.22 -4.40
C SER A 351 -28.60 16.03 -3.66
N LYS A 352 -28.20 15.55 -2.49
CA LYS A 352 -27.14 16.05 -1.62
C LYS A 352 -26.61 14.89 -0.80
N GLY A 353 -25.37 14.99 -0.37
CA GLY A 353 -24.74 14.02 0.52
C GLY A 353 -23.46 14.63 1.09
N ALA A 354 -23.19 14.33 2.35
CA ALA A 354 -21.91 14.58 2.98
C ALA A 354 -21.28 13.23 3.26
N GLY A 355 -19.97 13.07 3.08
CA GLY A 355 -19.36 11.77 3.28
C GLY A 355 -17.90 11.72 2.89
N LYS A 356 -17.35 10.51 2.95
CA LYS A 356 -15.97 10.22 2.62
C LYS A 356 -15.91 9.35 1.39
N VAL A 357 -14.97 9.65 0.50
CA VAL A 357 -14.71 8.87 -0.71
C VAL A 357 -13.31 8.27 -0.63
N LYS A 358 -13.15 7.06 -1.16
CA LYS A 358 -11.85 6.39 -1.22
C LYS A 358 -11.78 5.49 -2.44
N ILE A 359 -10.60 5.41 -3.05
CA ILE A 359 -10.25 4.35 -4.00
C ILE A 359 -9.04 3.62 -3.41
N THR A 360 -9.04 2.30 -3.51
CA THR A 360 -7.97 1.46 -2.97
C THR A 360 -7.68 0.29 -3.90
N ALA A 361 -6.51 -0.33 -3.78
CA ALA A 361 -6.07 -1.41 -4.64
C ALA A 361 -5.43 -2.55 -3.85
N ASN A 362 -5.71 -3.78 -4.26
CA ASN A 362 -5.02 -4.99 -3.82
C ASN A 362 -4.69 -5.87 -5.05
N GLU A 363 -4.30 -7.13 -4.81
CA GLU A 363 -4.02 -8.09 -5.88
C GLU A 363 -5.23 -8.42 -6.78
N GLN A 364 -6.45 -8.30 -6.24
CA GLN A 364 -7.70 -8.66 -6.92
C GLN A 364 -8.26 -7.52 -7.78
N GLY A 365 -7.82 -6.28 -7.55
CA GLY A 365 -8.16 -5.14 -8.39
C GLY A 365 -8.18 -3.80 -7.67
N LEU A 366 -8.91 -2.86 -8.26
CA LEU A 366 -9.20 -1.53 -7.71
C LEU A 366 -10.64 -1.47 -7.25
N TYR A 367 -10.87 -0.75 -6.16
CA TYR A 367 -12.19 -0.59 -5.55
C TYR A 367 -12.46 0.86 -5.25
N SER A 368 -13.68 1.30 -5.54
CA SER A 368 -14.19 2.64 -5.28
C SER A 368 -15.21 2.53 -4.16
N MET A 369 -15.20 3.47 -3.21
CA MET A 369 -16.18 3.48 -2.14
C MET A 369 -16.59 4.89 -1.75
N TYR A 370 -17.85 5.02 -1.36
CA TYR A 370 -18.44 6.23 -0.80
C TYR A 370 -19.19 5.88 0.48
N GLN A 371 -18.75 6.46 1.59
CA GLN A 371 -19.46 6.40 2.86
C GLN A 371 -20.29 7.67 3.01
N ASP A 372 -21.61 7.52 2.87
CA ASP A 372 -22.57 8.58 3.09
C ASP A 372 -22.85 8.75 4.58
N SER A 373 -22.46 9.90 5.12
CA SER A 373 -22.69 10.25 6.52
C SER A 373 -24.11 10.70 6.82
N THR A 374 -24.90 11.06 5.80
CA THR A 374 -26.28 11.53 5.94
C THR A 374 -27.23 10.35 6.09
N GLU A 375 -27.16 9.43 5.13
CA GLU A 375 -28.00 8.22 5.12
C GLU A 375 -27.36 7.06 5.90
N ARG A 376 -26.12 7.23 6.40
CA ARG A 376 -25.36 6.21 7.12
C ARG A 376 -25.26 4.91 6.33
N LYS A 377 -24.84 5.05 5.07
CA LYS A 377 -24.65 3.94 4.13
C LYS A 377 -23.25 3.92 3.56
N LEU A 378 -22.76 2.73 3.31
CA LEU A 378 -21.56 2.49 2.53
C LEU A 378 -21.97 1.99 1.15
N TYR A 379 -21.40 2.59 0.11
CA TYR A 379 -21.51 2.16 -1.28
C TYR A 379 -20.13 1.72 -1.76
N VAL A 380 -20.04 0.60 -2.47
CA VAL A 380 -18.78 0.00 -2.95
C VAL A 380 -18.95 -0.50 -4.37
N GLU A 381 -17.90 -0.43 -5.17
CA GLU A 381 -17.87 -0.96 -6.53
C GLU A 381 -16.44 -1.38 -6.88
N LYS A 382 -16.32 -2.37 -7.78
CA LYS A 382 -15.05 -2.74 -8.39
C LYS A 382 -14.78 -1.91 -9.64
N LEU A 383 -13.53 -1.50 -9.81
CA LEU A 383 -13.05 -0.74 -10.96
C LEU A 383 -12.17 -1.61 -11.85
N ASN A 384 -12.64 -1.93 -13.05
CA ASN A 384 -11.92 -2.77 -14.00
C ASN A 384 -11.20 -1.90 -15.03
N LEU A 385 -9.87 -1.88 -14.96
CA LEU A 385 -9.03 -1.19 -15.93
C LEU A 385 -8.95 -2.00 -17.23
N LYS A 386 -9.56 -1.49 -18.30
CA LYS A 386 -9.68 -2.19 -19.59
C LYS A 386 -9.06 -1.40 -20.73
N SER A 387 -8.78 -2.11 -21.83
CA SER A 387 -8.28 -1.52 -23.06
C SER A 387 -9.01 -2.10 -24.27
N LYS A 388 -9.34 -1.24 -25.23
CA LYS A 388 -9.92 -1.63 -26.51
C LYS A 388 -9.38 -0.74 -27.61
N ASN A 389 -8.78 -1.33 -28.63
CA ASN A 389 -8.33 -0.62 -29.83
C ASN A 389 -7.43 0.61 -29.56
N GLY A 390 -6.57 0.54 -28.54
CA GLY A 390 -5.69 1.66 -28.14
C GLY A 390 -6.40 2.78 -27.37
N PHE A 391 -7.59 2.49 -26.82
CA PHE A 391 -8.28 3.33 -25.84
C PHE A 391 -8.38 2.58 -24.52
N ASN A 392 -7.85 3.18 -23.46
CA ASN A 392 -7.86 2.63 -22.12
C ASN A 392 -8.93 3.34 -21.30
N TYR A 393 -9.76 2.57 -20.59
CA TYR A 393 -10.94 3.08 -19.91
C TYR A 393 -11.21 2.33 -18.61
N ILE A 394 -12.10 2.85 -17.77
CA ILE A 394 -12.46 2.26 -16.48
C ILE A 394 -13.89 1.73 -16.57
N ASP A 395 -14.03 0.42 -16.57
CA ASP A 395 -15.31 -0.27 -16.51
C ASP A 395 -15.66 -0.50 -15.03
N ALA A 396 -16.45 0.40 -14.45
CA ALA A 396 -16.92 0.26 -13.08
C ALA A 396 -18.10 -0.71 -13.05
N ASP A 397 -18.05 -1.70 -12.17
CA ASP A 397 -19.18 -2.60 -11.94
C ASP A 397 -20.33 -1.84 -11.26
N ASP A 398 -21.51 -2.46 -11.22
CA ASP A 398 -22.63 -1.93 -10.42
C ASP A 398 -22.20 -1.86 -8.94
N TYR A 399 -22.75 -0.90 -8.21
CA TYR A 399 -22.40 -0.72 -6.81
C TYR A 399 -23.30 -1.57 -5.90
N ASP A 400 -22.72 -2.05 -4.81
CA ASP A 400 -23.45 -2.59 -3.67
C ASP A 400 -23.55 -1.56 -2.57
N SER A 401 -24.48 -1.77 -1.63
CA SER A 401 -24.56 -0.95 -0.43
C SER A 401 -24.98 -1.70 0.82
N SER A 402 -24.50 -1.24 1.97
CA SER A 402 -24.92 -1.68 3.30
C SER A 402 -25.09 -0.47 4.23
N ASP A 403 -25.92 -0.63 5.27
CA ASP A 403 -26.03 0.34 6.36
C ASP A 403 -24.76 0.28 7.23
N VAL A 404 -24.38 1.41 7.84
CA VAL A 404 -23.23 1.51 8.74
C VAL A 404 -23.60 2.21 10.05
N ASP A 405 -23.14 1.66 11.17
CA ASP A 405 -23.43 2.24 12.48
C ASP A 405 -22.55 3.45 12.82
N SER A 406 -21.32 3.50 12.30
CA SER A 406 -20.40 4.58 12.60
C SER A 406 -19.68 5.08 11.36
N ILE A 407 -19.82 6.38 11.10
CA ILE A 407 -19.18 7.09 9.97
C ILE A 407 -17.67 7.29 10.16
N ALA A 408 -17.16 7.03 11.36
CA ALA A 408 -15.73 7.09 11.68
C ALA A 408 -15.02 5.73 11.47
N SER A 409 -15.79 4.63 11.49
CA SER A 409 -15.29 3.26 11.66
C SER A 409 -14.91 2.51 10.38
N LEU A 410 -14.92 3.16 9.21
CA LEU A 410 -14.63 2.47 7.95
C LEU A 410 -13.14 2.11 7.84
N ASN A 411 -12.84 0.85 8.08
CA ASN A 411 -11.51 0.29 7.94
C ASN A 411 -11.42 -0.47 6.62
N THR A 412 -10.23 -0.57 6.02
CA THR A 412 -10.06 -1.29 4.74
C THR A 412 -8.91 -2.31 4.76
N PRO A 413 -8.94 -3.36 5.61
CA PRO A 413 -7.98 -4.46 5.55
C PRO A 413 -7.93 -5.08 4.16
N GLY A 414 -6.72 -5.25 3.63
CA GLY A 414 -6.54 -5.79 2.27
C GLY A 414 -7.34 -5.02 1.20
N SER A 415 -7.61 -3.73 1.42
CA SER A 415 -8.40 -2.86 0.54
C SER A 415 -9.90 -3.15 0.45
N LEU A 416 -10.43 -4.07 1.24
CA LEU A 416 -11.86 -4.33 1.32
C LEU A 416 -12.44 -3.67 2.57
N PRO A 417 -13.62 -3.02 2.48
CA PRO A 417 -14.20 -2.30 3.61
C PRO A 417 -14.76 -3.25 4.67
N TRP A 418 -14.40 -2.95 5.92
CA TRP A 418 -14.89 -3.58 7.14
C TRP A 418 -15.51 -2.50 8.03
N PHE A 419 -16.66 -2.78 8.61
CA PHE A 419 -17.44 -1.81 9.38
C PHE A 419 -18.37 -2.50 10.38
N ILE A 420 -18.91 -1.71 11.31
CA ILE A 420 -19.93 -2.15 12.25
C ILE A 420 -21.32 -1.83 11.69
N ASN A 421 -22.23 -2.81 11.77
CA ASN A 421 -23.64 -2.66 11.43
C ASN A 421 -24.51 -3.57 12.32
N SER A 422 -25.41 -2.94 13.09
CA SER A 422 -26.44 -3.59 13.91
C SER A 422 -25.91 -4.70 14.83
N GLY A 423 -24.79 -4.44 15.51
CA GLY A 423 -24.14 -5.41 16.42
C GLY A 423 -23.34 -6.50 15.70
N TYR A 424 -22.97 -6.29 14.44
CA TYR A 424 -22.08 -7.16 13.68
C TYR A 424 -20.92 -6.37 13.10
N ILE A 425 -19.79 -7.06 12.94
CA ILE A 425 -18.69 -6.63 12.09
C ILE A 425 -18.91 -7.30 10.72
N GLU A 426 -19.10 -6.46 9.71
CA GLU A 426 -19.35 -6.87 8.34
C GLU A 426 -18.15 -6.51 7.45
N ALA A 427 -17.91 -7.33 6.43
CA ALA A 427 -16.91 -7.08 5.40
C ALA A 427 -17.50 -7.31 4.01
N TRP A 428 -17.16 -6.44 3.05
CA TRP A 428 -17.49 -6.71 1.65
C TRP A 428 -16.52 -7.74 1.06
N ASP A 429 -17.04 -8.69 0.29
CA ASP A 429 -16.30 -9.83 -0.26
C ASP A 429 -15.44 -9.49 -1.48
N GLY A 430 -15.49 -8.25 -1.96
CA GLY A 430 -14.82 -7.82 -3.19
C GLY A 430 -15.65 -8.02 -4.46
N ASN A 431 -16.89 -8.48 -4.32
CA ASN A 431 -17.81 -8.77 -5.42
C ASN A 431 -19.20 -8.16 -5.21
N GLU A 432 -20.15 -8.88 -4.58
CA GLU A 432 -21.56 -8.45 -4.48
C GLU A 432 -22.15 -8.59 -3.07
N ASN A 433 -21.38 -9.10 -2.08
CA ASN A 433 -21.93 -9.43 -0.77
C ASN A 433 -21.20 -8.72 0.37
N PHE A 434 -21.99 -8.28 1.35
CA PHE A 434 -21.52 -7.92 2.68
C PHE A 434 -21.74 -9.09 3.63
N ASN A 435 -20.65 -9.69 4.08
CA ASN A 435 -20.68 -10.86 4.94
C ASN A 435 -20.58 -10.44 6.40
N LYS A 436 -21.50 -10.94 7.23
CA LYS A 436 -21.37 -10.87 8.68
C LYS A 436 -20.30 -11.83 9.11
N LEU A 437 -19.22 -11.31 9.69
CA LEU A 437 -18.10 -12.13 10.13
C LEU A 437 -18.16 -12.37 11.63
N TYR A 438 -18.45 -11.32 12.39
CA TYR A 438 -18.46 -11.37 13.85
C TYR A 438 -19.71 -10.72 14.43
N ARG A 439 -20.33 -11.36 15.40
CA ARG A 439 -21.31 -10.75 16.30
C ARG A 439 -20.59 -10.15 17.50
N ILE A 440 -20.98 -8.94 17.86
CA ILE A 440 -20.40 -8.15 18.95
C ILE A 440 -21.50 -7.64 19.88
N ASP A 441 -21.11 -7.07 21.02
CA ASP A 441 -22.06 -6.34 21.85
C ASP A 441 -22.70 -5.20 21.04
N GLY A 442 -24.01 -5.04 21.16
CA GLY A 442 -24.78 -4.06 20.39
C GLY A 442 -24.47 -2.60 20.74
N SER A 443 -23.73 -2.33 21.82
CA SER A 443 -23.25 -0.97 22.12
C SER A 443 -21.99 -0.59 21.35
N ILE A 444 -21.19 -1.56 20.87
CA ILE A 444 -19.91 -1.30 20.20
C ILE A 444 -20.11 -0.49 18.91
N ASP A 445 -19.38 0.61 18.78
CA ASP A 445 -19.52 1.58 17.67
C ASP A 445 -18.19 2.01 17.03
N SER A 446 -17.07 1.52 17.57
CA SER A 446 -15.72 1.82 17.13
C SER A 446 -14.96 0.54 16.86
N ILE A 447 -14.14 0.55 15.81
CA ILE A 447 -13.34 -0.61 15.38
C ILE A 447 -12.02 -0.16 14.79
N SER A 448 -10.97 -0.93 15.05
CA SER A 448 -9.70 -0.87 14.35
C SER A 448 -9.26 -2.28 13.97
N ILE A 449 -8.87 -2.47 12.73
CA ILE A 449 -8.54 -3.78 12.18
C ILE A 449 -7.39 -3.69 11.17
N THR A 450 -6.43 -4.61 11.29
CA THR A 450 -5.40 -4.85 10.26
C THR A 450 -5.66 -6.14 9.49
N SER A 451 -6.21 -7.14 10.16
CA SER A 451 -6.57 -8.43 9.57
C SER A 451 -7.65 -9.12 10.40
N LYS A 452 -8.23 -10.21 9.91
CA LYS A 452 -9.21 -11.01 10.67
C LYS A 452 -8.69 -11.48 12.03
N ASP A 453 -7.36 -11.63 12.17
CA ASP A 453 -6.68 -12.14 13.37
C ASP A 453 -6.07 -11.01 14.24
N ASN A 454 -6.26 -9.75 13.85
CA ASN A 454 -5.74 -8.59 14.58
C ASN A 454 -6.70 -7.41 14.51
N MET A 455 -7.54 -7.29 15.53
CA MET A 455 -8.68 -6.38 15.60
C MET A 455 -9.04 -6.03 17.05
N ILE A 456 -9.47 -4.80 17.25
CA ILE A 456 -10.13 -4.32 18.47
C ILE A 456 -11.41 -3.56 18.09
N ALA A 457 -12.48 -3.81 18.82
CA ALA A 457 -13.73 -3.08 18.71
C ALA A 457 -14.17 -2.62 20.11
N TRP A 458 -14.70 -1.41 20.24
CA TRP A 458 -15.03 -0.83 21.55
C TRP A 458 -16.16 0.18 21.48
N ASN A 459 -16.71 0.50 22.65
CA ASN A 459 -17.54 1.67 22.89
C ASN A 459 -17.08 2.34 24.19
N GLN A 460 -16.61 3.58 24.08
CA GLN A 460 -16.06 4.34 25.20
C GLN A 460 -17.11 4.64 26.27
N ASP A 461 -18.35 4.94 25.88
CA ASP A 461 -19.42 5.37 26.80
C ASP A 461 -19.95 4.24 27.69
N THR A 462 -20.00 3.03 27.15
CA THR A 462 -20.48 1.83 27.84
C THR A 462 -19.36 1.06 28.53
N GLY A 463 -18.09 1.36 28.23
CA GLY A 463 -16.94 0.67 28.83
C GLY A 463 -16.87 -0.80 28.42
N VAL A 464 -17.24 -1.10 27.17
CA VAL A 464 -17.24 -2.45 26.60
C VAL A 464 -16.30 -2.50 25.41
N TYR A 465 -15.50 -3.56 25.32
CA TYR A 465 -14.62 -3.82 24.20
C TYR A 465 -14.48 -5.31 23.89
N SER A 466 -14.07 -5.63 22.67
CA SER A 466 -13.78 -6.97 22.18
C SER A 466 -12.47 -6.95 21.41
N ILE A 467 -11.68 -8.02 21.54
CA ILE A 467 -10.36 -8.12 20.90
C ILE A 467 -10.23 -9.48 20.23
N ILE A 468 -9.76 -9.46 18.98
CA ILE A 468 -9.12 -10.61 18.32
C ILE A 468 -7.66 -10.24 18.16
N HIS A 469 -6.78 -11.00 18.78
CA HIS A 469 -5.35 -10.85 18.60
C HIS A 469 -4.76 -12.20 18.25
N ASN A 470 -3.65 -12.22 17.53
CA ASN A 470 -3.08 -13.42 16.93
C ASN A 470 -2.45 -14.31 18.01
N VAL A 471 -3.26 -15.01 18.80
CA VAL A 471 -2.77 -15.78 19.93
C VAL A 471 -2.26 -17.11 19.42
N THR A 472 -0.96 -17.17 19.16
CA THR A 472 -0.30 -18.47 19.01
C THR A 472 -0.33 -19.14 20.39
N PRO A 473 -0.94 -20.32 20.56
CA PRO A 473 -0.96 -20.98 21.86
C PRO A 473 0.48 -21.30 22.28
N THR A 474 1.05 -20.53 23.20
CA THR A 474 2.36 -20.86 23.76
C THR A 474 2.19 -22.13 24.59
N SER A 475 2.64 -23.25 24.05
CA SER A 475 2.81 -24.48 24.82
C SER A 475 3.89 -24.25 25.87
N ASN A 476 3.51 -23.76 27.05
CA ASN A 476 4.38 -23.66 28.21
C ASN A 476 4.76 -25.07 28.69
N LYS A 477 5.82 -25.64 28.10
CA LYS A 477 6.65 -26.64 28.77
C LYS A 477 7.73 -25.89 29.54
N ASN A 478 7.46 -25.62 30.82
CA ASN A 478 8.40 -25.73 31.92
C ASN A 478 7.70 -25.32 33.23
N ALA A 479 6.91 -26.24 33.78
CA ALA A 479 6.58 -26.23 35.20
C ALA A 479 7.52 -27.22 35.90
N VAL A 480 8.57 -26.71 36.54
CA VAL A 480 9.24 -27.43 37.62
C VAL A 480 8.49 -27.11 38.91
N GLY A 481 7.76 -28.12 39.39
CA GLY A 481 7.35 -28.38 40.78
C GLY A 481 6.93 -27.21 41.67
N GLY A 482 5.62 -27.04 41.86
CA GLY A 482 5.06 -26.18 42.90
C GLY A 482 3.53 -26.21 42.93
N ASN A 483 2.99 -27.22 43.60
CA ASN A 483 1.58 -27.59 43.75
C ASN A 483 0.57 -26.43 43.95
N THR A 484 -0.40 -26.24 43.03
CA THR A 484 -1.78 -25.77 43.33
C THR A 484 -2.72 -26.24 42.21
N THR A 485 -3.86 -26.79 42.63
CA THR A 485 -4.83 -27.60 41.88
C THR A 485 -5.37 -26.94 40.59
N ILE A 486 -5.13 -27.59 39.45
CA ILE A 486 -5.81 -27.32 38.17
C ILE A 486 -6.93 -28.35 37.99
N ASN A 487 -8.17 -27.88 37.83
CA ASN A 487 -9.28 -28.72 37.34
C ASN A 487 -9.37 -28.54 35.82
N THR A 488 -8.91 -29.54 35.08
CA THR A 488 -9.17 -29.72 33.64
C THR A 488 -9.88 -31.05 33.44
N GLN A 489 -11.06 -31.03 32.79
CA GLN A 489 -11.67 -32.05 31.91
C GLN A 489 -13.13 -31.61 31.64
N THR A 490 -13.63 -31.64 30.40
CA THR A 490 -13.92 -32.89 29.66
C THR A 490 -13.90 -32.77 28.13
N THR A 491 -13.41 -33.87 27.53
CA THR A 491 -13.51 -34.43 26.16
C THR A 491 -14.97 -34.61 25.67
N THR A 492 -15.31 -34.73 24.37
CA THR A 492 -15.01 -35.89 23.47
C THR A 492 -15.24 -35.65 21.95
N ASN A 493 -14.31 -36.21 21.17
CA ASN A 493 -14.21 -36.52 19.73
C ASN A 493 -15.48 -36.66 18.83
N ALA A 494 -15.44 -35.97 17.69
CA ALA A 494 -15.75 -36.52 16.36
C ALA A 494 -14.80 -35.90 15.32
N ALA A 495 -14.18 -36.73 14.48
CA ALA A 495 -12.99 -36.40 13.71
C ALA A 495 -13.25 -35.50 12.47
N VAL A 496 -12.55 -34.37 12.39
CA VAL A 496 -12.09 -33.74 11.15
C VAL A 496 -10.64 -33.31 11.38
N LYS A 497 -9.70 -33.81 10.57
CA LYS A 497 -8.30 -33.38 10.56
C LYS A 497 -8.21 -32.04 9.82
N ILE A 498 -7.89 -30.97 10.52
CA ILE A 498 -7.19 -29.79 9.98
C ILE A 498 -5.97 -29.61 10.90
N SER A 499 -4.78 -29.51 10.32
CA SER A 499 -3.49 -29.51 11.00
C SER A 499 -3.10 -28.12 11.50
N ASP A 500 -2.99 -27.94 12.82
CA ASP A 500 -2.37 -26.78 13.50
C ASP A 500 -0.84 -26.76 13.32
N THR A 501 -0.37 -26.65 12.08
CA THR A 501 1.06 -26.52 11.79
C THR A 501 1.36 -25.09 11.37
N PRO A 502 2.21 -24.34 12.10
CA PRO A 502 2.62 -23.00 11.69
C PRO A 502 3.27 -23.05 10.30
N ASP A 503 2.81 -22.19 9.39
CA ASP A 503 3.39 -21.98 8.07
C ASP A 503 4.28 -20.73 8.02
N GLY A 504 5.07 -20.58 6.96
CA GLY A 504 6.04 -19.50 6.82
C GLY A 504 7.43 -19.79 7.39
N TRP A 505 8.24 -18.75 7.54
CA TRP A 505 9.62 -18.82 8.02
C TRP A 505 9.67 -19.13 9.53
N ILE A 506 10.41 -20.17 9.91
CA ILE A 506 10.64 -20.59 11.30
C ILE A 506 12.14 -20.57 11.59
N LEU A 507 12.52 -19.82 12.63
CA LEU A 507 13.87 -19.86 13.20
C LEU A 507 13.98 -21.02 14.19
N ASN A 508 14.87 -21.95 13.92
CA ASN A 508 15.17 -23.08 14.79
C ASN A 508 16.06 -22.65 15.97
N GLN A 509 16.09 -23.48 17.02
CA GLN A 509 16.93 -23.25 18.21
C GLN A 509 18.44 -23.21 17.93
N ASP A 510 18.87 -23.76 16.80
CA ASP A 510 20.26 -23.76 16.33
C ASP A 510 20.59 -22.57 15.40
N ASN A 511 19.71 -21.56 15.36
CA ASN A 511 19.77 -20.38 14.50
C ASN A 511 19.69 -20.68 12.99
N THR A 512 19.21 -21.85 12.60
CA THR A 512 18.91 -22.16 11.19
C THR A 512 17.46 -21.82 10.85
N TRP A 513 17.17 -21.51 9.58
CA TRP A 513 15.81 -21.17 9.13
C TRP A 513 15.17 -22.32 8.36
N ASN A 514 13.92 -22.66 8.66
CA ASN A 514 13.06 -23.49 7.83
C ASN A 514 11.93 -22.64 7.24
N TYR A 515 11.32 -23.08 6.14
CA TYR A 515 10.04 -22.55 5.69
C TYR A 515 8.99 -23.67 5.69
N ILE A 516 7.87 -23.46 6.36
CA ILE A 516 6.76 -24.43 6.42
C ILE A 516 5.68 -23.99 5.43
N LEU A 517 5.22 -24.91 4.59
CA LEU A 517 4.10 -24.69 3.67
C LEU A 517 2.77 -24.74 4.43
N GLU A 518 1.70 -24.16 3.87
CA GLU A 518 0.34 -24.15 4.45
C GLU A 518 -0.17 -25.55 4.86
N ASN A 519 0.33 -26.60 4.21
CA ASN A 519 0.00 -28.00 4.53
C ASN A 519 0.84 -28.61 5.67
N GLY A 520 1.64 -27.79 6.36
CA GLY A 520 2.48 -28.19 7.49
C GLY A 520 3.79 -28.88 7.14
N THR A 521 4.14 -28.99 5.85
CA THR A 521 5.38 -29.65 5.42
C THR A 521 6.52 -28.65 5.22
N LYS A 522 7.76 -29.05 5.51
CA LYS A 522 8.94 -28.22 5.23
C LYS A 522 9.11 -28.03 3.73
N LYS A 523 9.28 -26.79 3.28
CA LYS A 523 9.72 -26.47 1.94
C LYS A 523 11.18 -26.90 1.76
N THR A 524 11.44 -27.58 0.66
CA THR A 524 12.79 -27.87 0.15
C THR A 524 12.94 -27.29 -1.26
N GLY A 525 14.16 -27.07 -1.72
CA GLY A 525 14.48 -26.43 -2.99
C GLY A 525 14.11 -24.94 -3.01
N TRP A 526 13.94 -24.40 -4.22
CA TRP A 526 13.66 -22.97 -4.43
C TRP A 526 12.32 -22.53 -3.85
N LEU A 527 12.36 -21.40 -3.14
CA LEU A 527 11.20 -20.72 -2.55
C LEU A 527 11.23 -19.26 -2.99
N ASN A 528 10.11 -18.76 -3.50
CA ASN A 528 9.92 -17.33 -3.75
C ASN A 528 8.94 -16.78 -2.71
N THR A 529 9.39 -15.82 -1.91
CA THR A 529 8.54 -15.07 -0.98
C THR A 529 8.80 -13.59 -1.15
N ASN A 530 7.74 -12.80 -1.36
CA ASN A 530 7.82 -11.35 -1.53
C ASN A 530 8.82 -10.90 -2.61
N SER A 531 8.84 -11.60 -3.75
CA SER A 531 9.74 -11.36 -4.89
C SER A 531 11.23 -11.64 -4.64
N THR A 532 11.57 -12.30 -3.53
CA THR A 532 12.93 -12.74 -3.23
C THR A 532 13.01 -14.27 -3.28
N TRP A 533 14.04 -14.78 -3.97
CA TRP A 533 14.30 -16.21 -4.05
C TRP A 533 15.23 -16.67 -2.93
N TYR A 534 14.90 -17.81 -2.33
CA TYR A 534 15.67 -18.51 -1.30
C TYR A 534 15.82 -19.98 -1.72
N TYR A 535 16.86 -20.65 -1.25
CA TYR A 535 17.03 -22.09 -1.42
C TYR A 535 17.01 -22.79 -0.08
N LEU A 536 16.10 -23.76 0.07
CA LEU A 536 16.03 -24.63 1.24
C LEU A 536 16.69 -25.96 0.86
N ASN A 537 17.67 -26.42 1.64
CA ASN A 537 18.35 -27.68 1.34
C ASN A 537 17.42 -28.90 1.52
N THR A 538 17.95 -30.11 1.35
CA THR A 538 17.16 -31.35 1.47
C THR A 538 16.52 -31.56 2.84
N ASP A 539 17.07 -30.95 3.90
CA ASP A 539 16.55 -30.97 5.26
C ASP A 539 15.58 -29.80 5.55
N GLY A 540 15.31 -28.99 4.52
CA GLY A 540 14.47 -27.81 4.54
C GLY A 540 15.14 -26.56 5.11
N ILE A 541 16.45 -26.61 5.39
CA ILE A 541 17.19 -25.52 6.02
C ILE A 541 17.62 -24.50 4.95
N MET A 542 17.37 -23.22 5.22
CA MET A 542 17.78 -22.12 4.35
C MET A 542 19.29 -22.13 4.14
N SER A 543 19.68 -22.13 2.88
CA SER A 543 21.08 -22.04 2.49
C SER A 543 21.51 -20.58 2.37
N THR A 544 22.78 -20.33 2.61
CA THR A 544 23.47 -19.08 2.32
C THR A 544 24.70 -19.41 1.46
N GLU A 545 25.31 -18.40 0.86
CA GLU A 545 26.45 -18.51 -0.05
C GLU A 545 26.16 -19.33 -1.33
N TRP A 546 27.19 -19.93 -1.92
CA TRP A 546 27.10 -20.67 -3.17
C TRP A 546 26.37 -22.00 -2.98
N ILE A 547 25.34 -22.22 -3.80
CA ILE A 547 24.63 -23.50 -3.91
C ILE A 547 24.72 -24.03 -5.34
N ASN A 548 24.82 -25.35 -5.47
CA ASN A 548 24.73 -26.04 -6.75
C ASN A 548 23.39 -26.78 -6.83
N ASP A 549 22.51 -26.33 -7.72
CA ASP A 549 21.26 -27.02 -8.02
C ASP A 549 21.37 -27.65 -9.42
N ASN A 550 21.50 -28.98 -9.44
CA ASN A 550 21.58 -29.80 -10.65
C ASN A 550 22.62 -29.33 -11.68
N GLY A 551 23.81 -28.95 -11.21
CA GLY A 551 24.92 -28.52 -12.07
C GLY A 551 24.93 -27.03 -12.40
N THR A 552 23.91 -26.27 -11.98
CA THR A 552 23.89 -24.80 -12.08
C THR A 552 24.22 -24.19 -10.71
N TRP A 553 25.13 -23.23 -10.69
CA TRP A 553 25.52 -22.52 -9.47
C TRP A 553 24.68 -21.25 -9.28
N TYR A 554 24.36 -20.95 -8.03
CA TYR A 554 23.63 -19.76 -7.60
C TYR A 554 24.25 -19.24 -6.31
N TYR A 555 24.11 -17.95 -6.05
CA TYR A 555 24.61 -17.34 -4.82
C TYR A 555 23.48 -16.74 -3.99
N LEU A 556 23.43 -17.11 -2.71
CA LEU A 556 22.55 -16.54 -1.71
C LEU A 556 23.38 -15.68 -0.74
N ASP A 557 22.88 -14.51 -0.34
CA ASP A 557 23.59 -13.70 0.67
C ASP A 557 23.40 -14.24 2.10
N GLU A 558 23.94 -13.52 3.09
CA GLU A 558 23.83 -13.87 4.52
C GLU A 558 22.39 -13.93 5.02
N THR A 559 21.45 -13.27 4.34
CA THR A 559 20.00 -13.33 4.63
C THR A 559 19.30 -14.49 3.91
N GLY A 560 20.04 -15.25 3.08
CA GLY A 560 19.53 -16.33 2.22
C GLY A 560 18.92 -15.84 0.91
N ALA A 561 18.95 -14.53 0.64
CA ALA A 561 18.36 -13.95 -0.56
C ALA A 561 19.27 -14.18 -1.78
N MET A 562 18.71 -14.71 -2.85
CA MET A 562 19.41 -14.97 -4.12
C MET A 562 19.88 -13.67 -4.77
N LYS A 563 21.14 -13.65 -5.18
CA LYS A 563 21.74 -12.53 -5.91
C LYS A 563 21.80 -12.79 -7.41
N THR A 564 21.74 -11.71 -8.15
CA THR A 564 21.90 -11.64 -9.60
C THR A 564 22.92 -10.54 -9.93
N GLY A 565 23.48 -10.56 -11.13
CA GLY A 565 24.53 -9.64 -11.56
C GLY A 565 25.92 -10.05 -11.07
N TRP A 566 26.83 -9.08 -10.99
CA TRP A 566 28.20 -9.28 -10.53
C TRP A 566 28.28 -9.49 -9.01
N ILE A 567 28.95 -10.57 -8.61
CA ILE A 567 29.12 -10.99 -7.21
C ILE A 567 30.60 -11.05 -6.90
N ASN A 568 31.04 -10.29 -5.89
CA ASN A 568 32.39 -10.40 -5.34
C ASN A 568 32.35 -11.39 -4.18
N TYR A 569 32.93 -12.57 -4.36
CA TYR A 569 33.09 -13.56 -3.32
C TYR A 569 34.58 -13.74 -3.02
N ASN A 570 35.00 -13.28 -1.83
CA ASN A 570 36.38 -13.35 -1.36
C ASN A 570 37.41 -12.76 -2.35
N GLY A 571 37.08 -11.63 -2.98
CA GLY A 571 37.98 -10.94 -3.92
C GLY A 571 37.97 -11.51 -5.34
N THR A 572 37.20 -12.56 -5.60
CA THR A 572 36.97 -13.11 -6.94
C THR A 572 35.59 -12.72 -7.43
N TRP A 573 35.48 -12.29 -8.68
CA TRP A 573 34.21 -11.87 -9.28
C TRP A 573 33.56 -12.99 -10.07
N TYR A 574 32.25 -13.10 -9.94
CA TYR A 574 31.39 -14.04 -10.67
C TYR A 574 30.17 -13.28 -11.21
N TYR A 575 29.51 -13.81 -12.22
CA TYR A 575 28.28 -13.20 -12.75
C TYR A 575 27.13 -14.20 -12.72
N CYS A 576 26.02 -13.82 -12.08
CA CYS A 576 24.76 -14.56 -12.09
C CYS A 576 23.75 -13.85 -12.99
N THR A 577 23.05 -14.57 -13.87
CA THR A 577 22.02 -14.00 -14.75
C THR A 577 20.80 -13.51 -13.94
N SER A 578 19.80 -12.94 -14.62
CA SER A 578 18.51 -12.58 -13.99
C SER A 578 17.76 -13.77 -13.39
N SER A 579 18.05 -15.00 -13.83
CA SER A 579 17.51 -16.21 -13.20
C SER A 579 18.34 -16.70 -12.01
N GLY A 580 19.40 -15.97 -11.64
CA GLY A 580 20.36 -16.34 -10.60
C GLY A 580 21.43 -17.34 -11.03
N ALA A 581 21.36 -17.85 -12.27
CA ALA A 581 22.30 -18.88 -12.74
C ALA A 581 23.68 -18.26 -13.00
N MET A 582 24.71 -18.81 -12.39
CA MET A 582 26.10 -18.40 -12.60
C MET A 582 26.56 -18.76 -14.01
N LEU A 583 27.13 -17.79 -14.72
CA LEU A 583 27.79 -18.00 -15.99
C LEU A 583 29.21 -18.56 -15.79
N TYR A 584 29.66 -19.42 -16.70
CA TYR A 584 31.02 -19.95 -16.77
C TYR A 584 31.41 -20.20 -18.24
N ASP A 585 32.71 -20.23 -18.50
CA ASP A 585 33.33 -20.42 -19.83
C ASP A 585 32.72 -19.53 -20.92
N THR A 586 32.54 -18.25 -20.62
CA THR A 586 31.87 -17.30 -21.51
C THR A 586 32.40 -15.88 -21.33
N ILE A 587 31.86 -14.94 -22.11
CA ILE A 587 32.16 -13.51 -22.01
C ILE A 587 30.86 -12.76 -21.73
N ILE A 588 30.88 -11.91 -20.69
CA ILE A 588 29.76 -11.03 -20.31
C ILE A 588 30.28 -9.61 -20.12
N ASP A 589 29.64 -8.64 -20.76
CA ASP A 589 30.03 -7.22 -20.73
C ASP A 589 31.52 -6.94 -21.06
N GLY A 590 32.11 -7.78 -21.92
CA GLY A 590 33.53 -7.70 -22.29
C GLY A 590 34.50 -8.38 -21.31
N TYR A 591 34.02 -8.94 -20.21
CA TYR A 591 34.80 -9.66 -19.20
C TYR A 591 34.71 -11.18 -19.43
N LYS A 592 35.86 -11.85 -19.43
CA LYS A 592 35.95 -13.30 -19.66
C LYS A 592 35.83 -14.08 -18.35
N LEU A 593 34.88 -15.01 -18.27
CA LEU A 593 34.72 -15.93 -17.14
C LEU A 593 35.37 -17.28 -17.46
N GLY A 594 36.08 -17.85 -16.50
CA GLY A 594 36.69 -19.17 -16.56
C GLY A 594 35.69 -20.32 -16.51
N ILE A 595 36.17 -21.55 -16.65
CA ILE A 595 35.34 -22.77 -16.57
C ILE A 595 34.68 -22.98 -15.20
N ASP A 596 35.21 -22.31 -14.17
CA ASP A 596 34.69 -22.24 -12.81
C ASP A 596 33.82 -20.99 -12.55
N GLY A 597 33.59 -20.16 -13.58
CA GLY A 597 32.79 -18.93 -13.48
C GLY A 597 33.54 -17.72 -12.94
N ALA A 598 34.79 -17.88 -12.50
CA ALA A 598 35.60 -16.79 -11.99
C ALA A 598 36.00 -15.83 -13.13
N TRP A 599 35.91 -14.53 -12.89
CA TRP A 599 36.43 -13.54 -13.82
C TRP A 599 37.95 -13.66 -13.96
N ILE A 600 38.40 -13.84 -15.20
CA ILE A 600 39.80 -13.90 -15.57
C ILE A 600 40.15 -12.57 -16.25
N ASN A 601 41.14 -11.88 -15.69
CA ASN A 601 41.70 -10.65 -16.23
C ASN A 601 42.63 -10.93 -17.42
#